data_AF-A0A7C6ZBY5-F1
#
_entry.id   AF-A0A7C6ZBY5-F1
#
_cell.length_a   1.000
_cell.length_b   1.000
_cell.length_c   1.000
_cell.angle_alpha   90.00
_cell.angle_beta   90.00
_cell.angle_gamma   90.00
#
_symmetry.space_group_name_H-M   'P 1'
#
loop_
_entity.id
_entity.type
_entity.pdbx_description
1 polymer ?
#
loop_
_entity_poly.entity_id
_entity_poly.type
_entity_poly.pdbx_seq_one_letter_code
_entity_poly.pdbx_strand_id
1 'polypeptide(L)'
;AIKRVPLGVDEKVKAEIHPSRQFDVGKGNGHAVETELTGGVVGVLIDCRGRPLSLPENDRERRAKLLEWFKSVDMYPEEALAKYARVS
;
A
#
# COMPACT_ATOMS: atom_id res chain seq x y z
N ALA A 1 2.38 -0.03 6.26
CA ALA A 1 2.82 0.69 5.04
C ALA A 1 1.94 0.28 3.88
N ILE A 2 1.92 1.04 2.78
CA ILE A 2 1.19 0.71 1.55
C ILE A 2 2.15 0.73 0.36
N LYS A 3 2.01 -0.23 -0.57
CA LYS A 3 2.88 -0.34 -1.75
C LYS A 3 2.06 -0.67 -3.00
N ARG A 4 2.39 -0.02 -4.12
CA ARG A 4 1.91 -0.38 -5.46
C ARG A 4 2.92 -1.29 -6.15
N VAL A 5 2.40 -2.35 -6.78
CA VAL A 5 3.15 -3.21 -7.71
C VAL A 5 2.52 -3.01 -9.09
N PRO A 6 3.29 -2.51 -10.08
CA PRO A 6 2.79 -2.38 -11.45
C PRO A 6 2.33 -3.74 -12.00
N LEU A 7 1.13 -3.76 -12.55
CA LEU A 7 0.55 -4.90 -13.25
C LEU A 7 -0.48 -4.34 -14.24
N GLY A 8 -0.38 -4.69 -15.52
CA GLY A 8 -1.26 -4.16 -16.56
C GLY A 8 -2.72 -4.58 -16.35
N VAL A 9 -3.65 -3.81 -16.93
CA VAL A 9 -5.07 -4.18 -16.93
C VAL A 9 -5.24 -5.54 -17.60
N ASP A 10 -5.97 -6.43 -16.93
CA ASP A 10 -6.20 -7.84 -17.32
C ASP A 10 -4.93 -8.71 -17.39
N GLU A 11 -3.76 -8.18 -17.04
CA GLU A 11 -2.53 -8.96 -16.92
C GLU A 11 -2.65 -9.89 -15.70
N LYS A 12 -2.26 -11.15 -15.90
CA LYS A 12 -2.34 -12.20 -14.89
C LYS A 12 -0.96 -12.65 -14.47
N VAL A 13 -0.76 -12.79 -13.17
CA VAL A 13 0.49 -13.22 -12.56
C VAL A 13 0.21 -14.17 -11.41
N LYS A 14 1.03 -15.22 -11.29
CA LYS A 14 1.04 -16.06 -10.10
C LYS A 14 1.76 -15.33 -8.97
N ALA A 15 1.15 -15.31 -7.80
CA ALA A 15 1.70 -14.71 -6.60
C ALA A 15 1.78 -15.73 -5.47
N GLU A 16 2.88 -15.66 -4.71
CA GLU A 16 3.06 -16.35 -3.45
C GLU A 16 3.15 -15.30 -2.34
N ILE A 17 2.27 -15.41 -1.34
CA ILE A 17 2.12 -14.44 -0.26
C ILE A 17 2.49 -15.11 1.05
N HIS A 18 3.53 -14.61 1.72
CA HIS A 18 3.99 -15.09 3.03
C HIS A 18 3.64 -14.07 4.13
N PRO A 19 2.47 -14.20 4.79
CA PRO A 19 2.15 -13.34 5.93
C PRO A 19 3.01 -13.70 7.15
N SER A 20 3.26 -12.75 8.04
CA SER A 20 3.80 -13.09 9.36
C SER A 20 2.75 -13.82 10.22
N ARG A 21 3.18 -14.47 11.31
CA ARG A 21 2.33 -15.39 12.11
C ARG A 21 1.00 -14.82 12.60
N GLN A 22 0.86 -13.49 12.68
CA GLN A 22 -0.33 -12.82 13.19
C GLN A 22 -1.28 -12.32 12.10
N PHE A 23 -0.92 -12.44 10.82
CA PHE A 23 -1.74 -11.97 9.71
C PHE A 23 -2.40 -13.13 8.97
N ASP A 24 -3.67 -12.95 8.64
CA ASP A 24 -4.44 -13.84 7.76
C ASP A 24 -4.66 -13.15 6.41
N VAL A 25 -4.40 -13.88 5.32
CA VAL A 25 -4.59 -13.44 3.93
C VAL A 25 -5.59 -14.34 3.18
N GLY A 26 -6.46 -15.04 3.91
CA GLY A 26 -7.54 -15.88 3.38
C GLY A 26 -7.33 -17.39 3.57
N LYS A 27 -6.26 -17.82 4.25
CA LYS A 27 -5.96 -19.23 4.57
C LYS A 27 -5.64 -19.48 6.05
N GLY A 28 -5.96 -18.54 6.94
CA GLY A 28 -5.59 -18.60 8.34
C GLY A 28 -4.27 -17.89 8.63
N ASN A 29 -4.08 -17.51 9.89
CA ASN A 29 -2.92 -16.77 10.37
C ASN A 29 -1.59 -17.44 9.99
N GLY A 30 -0.68 -16.68 9.37
CA GLY A 30 0.68 -17.12 9.04
C GLY A 30 0.79 -18.15 7.91
N HIS A 31 -0.31 -18.53 7.26
CA HIS A 31 -0.29 -19.52 6.18
C HIS A 31 0.00 -18.85 4.84
N ALA A 32 0.95 -19.43 4.10
CA ALA A 32 1.26 -18.96 2.76
C ALA A 32 0.08 -19.18 1.81
N VAL A 33 -0.13 -18.23 0.90
CA VAL A 33 -1.16 -18.30 -0.14
C VAL A 33 -0.50 -18.20 -1.50
N GLU A 34 -0.65 -19.25 -2.29
CA GLU A 34 -0.46 -19.21 -3.74
C GLU A 34 -1.80 -18.87 -4.40
N THR A 35 -1.79 -17.87 -5.28
CA THR A 35 -2.98 -17.42 -6.01
C THR A 35 -2.62 -16.76 -7.34
N GLU A 36 -3.63 -16.50 -8.18
CA GLU A 36 -3.48 -15.67 -9.38
C GLU A 36 -3.99 -14.27 -9.08
N LEU A 37 -3.18 -13.25 -9.36
CA LEU A 37 -3.57 -11.85 -9.29
C LEU A 37 -3.86 -11.35 -10.71
N THR A 38 -4.89 -10.51 -10.83
CA THR A 38 -5.22 -9.80 -12.07
C THR A 38 -4.99 -8.30 -11.86
N GLY A 39 -4.31 -7.65 -12.80
CA GLY A 39 -4.03 -6.22 -12.71
C GLY A 39 -5.25 -5.37 -13.01
N GLY A 40 -5.45 -4.34 -12.17
CA GLY A 40 -6.40 -3.26 -12.42
C GLY A 40 -5.71 -2.04 -13.03
N VAL A 41 -6.45 -0.94 -13.18
CA VAL A 41 -5.94 0.33 -13.74
C VAL A 41 -4.68 0.84 -13.02
N VAL A 42 -4.58 0.58 -11.71
CA VAL A 42 -3.44 0.99 -10.87
C VAL A 42 -2.44 -0.14 -10.60
N GLY A 43 -2.65 -1.33 -11.17
CA GLY A 43 -1.92 -2.55 -10.80
C GLY A 43 -2.43 -3.17 -9.49
N VAL A 44 -1.51 -3.70 -8.68
CA VAL A 44 -1.82 -4.37 -7.40
C VAL A 44 -1.41 -3.46 -6.23
N LEU A 45 -2.30 -3.31 -5.24
CA LEU A 45 -2.01 -2.60 -4.00
C LEU A 45 -1.86 -3.58 -2.83
N ILE A 46 -0.76 -3.45 -2.10
CA ILE A 46 -0.51 -4.16 -0.84
C ILE A 46 -0.71 -3.15 0.29
N ASP A 47 -1.81 -3.27 1.03
CA ASP A 47 -2.13 -2.40 2.16
C ASP A 47 -1.91 -3.12 3.50
N CYS A 48 -0.79 -2.77 4.15
CA CYS A 48 -0.46 -3.22 5.50
C CYS A 48 -0.45 -2.04 6.48
N ARG A 49 -1.34 -1.06 6.29
CA ARG A 49 -1.63 -0.03 7.31
C ARG A 49 -2.56 -0.68 8.31
N GLY A 50 -2.06 -0.98 9.50
CA GLY A 50 -2.76 -1.78 10.52
C GLY A 50 -4.19 -1.29 10.81
N ARG A 51 -5.01 -2.18 11.40
CA ARG A 51 -6.39 -1.88 11.76
C ARG A 51 -6.61 -2.04 13.28
N PRO A 52 -7.28 -1.08 13.96
CA PRO A 52 -7.77 0.19 13.41
C PRO A 52 -6.63 1.07 12.91
N LEU A 53 -6.90 1.86 11.86
CA LEU A 53 -5.89 2.74 11.28
C LEU A 53 -5.57 3.85 12.27
N SER A 54 -4.36 3.82 12.83
CA SER A 54 -3.86 4.88 13.71
C SER A 54 -2.98 5.85 12.94
N LEU A 55 -3.31 7.14 13.02
CA LEU A 55 -2.54 8.23 12.45
C LEU A 55 -1.89 9.04 13.59
N PRO A 56 -0.72 9.66 13.36
CA PRO A 56 -0.14 10.56 14.35
C PRO A 56 -1.10 11.69 14.74
N GLU A 57 -1.15 12.00 16.03
CA GLU A 57 -1.95 13.13 16.54
C GLU A 57 -1.34 14.47 16.11
N ASN A 58 -0.01 14.54 16.11
CA ASN A 58 0.71 15.71 15.63
C ASN A 58 0.45 15.95 14.14
N ASP A 59 -0.04 17.14 13.81
CA ASP A 59 -0.42 17.52 12.46
C ASP A 59 0.71 17.38 11.43
N ARG A 60 1.95 17.72 11.82
CA ARG A 60 3.12 17.66 10.95
C ARG A 60 3.49 16.21 10.66
N GLU A 61 3.55 15.37 11.69
CA GLU A 61 3.83 13.94 11.53
C GLU A 61 2.75 13.24 10.72
N ARG A 62 1.48 13.60 10.94
CA ARG A 62 0.36 13.06 10.18
C ARG A 62 0.46 13.42 8.69
N ARG A 63 0.74 14.68 8.37
CA ARG A 63 0.96 15.12 6.98
C ARG A 63 2.13 14.38 6.34
N ALA A 64 3.27 14.28 7.03
CA ALA A 64 4.43 13.55 6.53
C ALA A 64 4.09 12.09 6.23
N LYS A 65 3.31 11.43 7.10
CA LYS A 65 2.88 10.05 6.92
C LYS A 65 1.94 9.86 5.73
N LEU A 66 1.04 10.81 5.50
CA LEU A 66 0.15 10.78 4.33
C LEU A 66 0.93 11.00 3.03
N LEU A 67 1.87 11.95 3.01
CA LEU A 67 2.72 12.21 1.85
C LEU A 67 3.59 10.99 1.50
N GLU A 68 4.13 10.30 2.51
CA GLU A 68 4.83 9.02 2.34
C GLU A 68 3.96 7.99 1.61
N TRP A 69 2.69 7.85 2.01
CA TRP A 69 1.76 6.90 1.38
C TRP A 69 1.35 7.30 -0.03
N PHE A 70 1.09 8.59 -0.27
CA PHE A 70 0.75 9.06 -1.61
C PHE A 70 1.90 8.83 -2.59
N LYS A 71 3.13 9.05 -2.14
CA LYS A 71 4.32 8.78 -2.95
C LYS A 71 4.51 7.29 -3.20
N SER A 72 4.29 6.42 -2.20
CA SER A 72 4.52 4.98 -2.33
C SER A 72 3.56 4.25 -3.28
N VAL A 73 2.46 4.90 -3.65
CA VAL A 73 1.48 4.38 -4.62
C VAL A 73 1.34 5.24 -5.87
N ASP A 74 2.20 6.26 -6.02
CA ASP A 74 2.19 7.17 -7.18
C ASP A 74 0.80 7.80 -7.41
N MET A 75 0.22 8.35 -6.33
CA MET A 75 -1.17 8.83 -6.33
C MET A 75 -1.33 10.21 -7.00
N TYR A 76 -0.31 11.06 -6.89
CA TYR A 76 -0.33 12.43 -7.38
C TYR A 76 1.04 12.78 -7.98
N PRO A 77 1.10 13.74 -8.94
CA PRO A 77 2.37 14.23 -9.47
C PRO A 77 3.31 14.71 -8.37
N GLU A 78 4.60 14.43 -8.51
CA GLU A 78 5.59 14.77 -7.49
C GLU A 78 5.66 16.27 -7.20
N GLU A 79 5.43 17.13 -8.21
CA GLU A 79 5.44 18.58 -8.05
C GLU A 79 4.29 19.04 -7.15
N ALA A 80 3.12 18.41 -7.28
CA ALA A 80 1.97 18.69 -6.43
C ALA A 80 2.27 18.28 -4.98
N LEU A 81 2.87 17.11 -4.76
CA LEU A 81 3.26 16.65 -3.43
C LEU A 81 4.35 17.52 -2.79
N ALA A 82 5.33 17.97 -3.59
CA ALA A 82 6.42 18.84 -3.13
C ALA A 82 5.92 20.17 -2.56
N LYS A 83 4.81 20.72 -3.10
CA LYS A 83 4.16 21.90 -2.54
C LYS A 83 3.74 21.67 -1.09
N TYR A 84 3.13 20.54 -0.78
CA TYR A 84 2.64 20.24 0.56
C TYR A 84 3.76 19.83 1.53
N ALA A 85 4.82 19.18 1.03
CA ALA A 85 5.99 18.83 1.83
C ALA A 85 6.76 20.05 2.35
N ARG A 86 6.73 21.17 1.61
CA ARG A 86 7.44 22.42 1.99
C ARG A 86 6.76 23.22 3.09
N VAL A 87 5.46 23.01 3.31
CA VAL A 87 4.64 23.76 4.29
C VAL A 87 4.29 22.90 5.51
N SER A 88 4.73 21.64 5.54
CA SER A 88 4.34 20.64 6.54
C SER A 88 5.26 20.54 7.75
#